data_AF-A0A564JZB2-F1
#
_entry.id   AF-A0A564JZB2-F1
#
_cell.length_a   1.000
_cell.length_b   1.000
_cell.length_c   1.000
_cell.angle_alpha   90.00
_cell.angle_beta   90.00
_cell.angle_gamma   90.00
#
_symmetry.space_group_name_H-M   'P 1'
#
loop_
_entity.id
_entity.type
_entity.pdbx_description
1 polymer ?
#
loop_
_entity_poly.entity_id
_entity_poly.type
_entity_poly.pdbx_seq_one_letter_code
_entity_poly.pdbx_strand_id
1 'polypeptide(L)' 'MNTFSIIAIPFFAVSVVLLTLGATRKNRTCFIVGGVFMASTVVNAVIGLSL' A
#
# COMPACT_ATOMS: atom_id res chain seq x y z
N MET A 1 14.63 10.90 -7.28
CA MET A 1 13.46 10.15 -6.79
C MET A 1 12.46 10.09 -7.93
N ASN A 2 12.21 8.91 -8.48
CA ASN A 2 11.35 8.78 -9.66
C ASN A 2 9.86 8.81 -9.26
N THR A 3 8.99 9.03 -10.25
CA THR A 3 7.54 9.13 -10.05
C THR A 3 6.95 7.88 -9.39
N PHE A 4 7.44 6.68 -9.72
CA PHE A 4 6.96 5.42 -9.14
C PHE A 4 7.26 5.33 -7.64
N SER A 5 8.47 5.70 -7.22
CA SER A 5 8.84 5.78 -5.79
C SER A 5 8.02 6.84 -5.04
N ILE A 6 7.69 7.97 -5.69
CA ILE A 6 6.83 8.99 -5.08
C ILE A 6 5.40 8.46 -4.86
N ILE A 7 4.86 7.68 -5.80
CA ILE A 7 3.52 7.07 -5.70
C ILE A 7 3.48 5.92 -4.67
N ALA A 8 4.59 5.21 -4.46
CA ALA A 8 4.66 4.14 -3.48
C ALA A 8 4.40 4.63 -2.04
N ILE A 9 4.84 5.85 -1.69
CA ILE A 9 4.70 6.42 -0.35
C ILE A 9 3.22 6.58 0.10
N PRO A 10 2.34 7.27 -0.65
CA PRO A 10 0.94 7.39 -0.26
C PRO A 10 0.22 6.04 -0.29
N PHE A 11 0.56 5.13 -1.20
CA PHE A 11 -0.02 3.78 -1.24
C PHE A 11 0.34 2.98 0.01
N PHE A 12 1.58 3.12 0.49
CA PHE A 12 2.02 2.50 1.73
C PHE A 12 1.25 3.04 2.93
N ALA A 13 1.10 4.36 3.03
CA ALA A 13 0.38 4.98 4.13
C ALA A 13 -1.09 4.50 4.17
N VAL A 14 -1.76 4.46 3.01
CA VAL A 14 -3.14 3.97 2.90
C VAL A 14 -3.24 2.48 3.23
N SER A 15 -2.28 1.66 2.78
CA SER A 15 -2.28 0.22 3.08
C SER A 15 -2.21 -0.04 4.58
N VAL A 16 -1.30 0.65 5.29
CA VAL A 16 -1.12 0.51 6.73
C VAL A 16 -2.40 0.91 7.46
N VAL A 17 -2.98 2.07 7.14
CA VAL A 17 -4.22 2.54 7.77
C VAL A 17 -5.37 1.55 7.55
N LEU A 18 -5.55 1.04 6.32
CA LEU A 18 -6.62 0.11 6.00
C LEU A 18 -6.41 -1.29 6.61
N LEU A 19 -5.18 -1.78 6.67
CA LEU A 19 -4.84 -3.05 7.33
C LEU A 19 -5.08 -2.95 8.84
N THR A 20 -4.62 -1.87 9.48
CA THR A 20 -4.87 -1.61 10.90
C THR A 20 -6.37 -1.50 11.16
N LEU A 21 -7.10 -0.74 10.37
CA LEU A 21 -8.55 -0.60 10.52
C LEU A 21 -9.28 -1.93 10.30
N GLY A 22 -8.86 -2.71 9.30
CA GLY A 22 -9.38 -4.05 9.01
C GLY A 22 -9.16 -5.02 10.17
N ALA A 23 -7.99 -4.96 10.81
CA ALA A 23 -7.66 -5.77 11.99
C ALA A 23 -8.47 -5.32 13.22
N THR A 24 -8.55 -4.03 13.50
CA THR A 24 -9.25 -3.50 14.69
C THR A 24 -10.77 -3.64 14.60
N ARG A 25 -11.36 -3.36 13.43
CA ARG A 25 -12.82 -3.38 13.24
C ARG A 25 -13.33 -4.72 12.70
N LYS A 26 -12.45 -5.71 12.52
CA LYS A 26 -12.73 -6.99 11.84
C LYS A 26 -13.44 -6.80 10.49
N ASN A 27 -13.16 -5.68 9.82
CA ASN A 27 -13.78 -5.36 8.54
C ASN A 27 -12.98 -6.01 7.42
N ARG A 28 -13.53 -7.09 6.86
CA ARG A 28 -12.89 -7.89 5.81
C ARG A 28 -12.55 -7.06 4.58
N THR A 29 -13.40 -6.10 4.21
CA THR A 29 -13.17 -5.22 3.06
C THR A 29 -11.94 -4.35 3.26
N CYS A 30 -11.80 -3.70 4.43
CA CYS A 30 -10.60 -2.91 4.74
C CYS A 30 -9.34 -3.76 4.72
N PHE A 31 -9.40 -4.99 5.23
CA PHE A 31 -8.26 -5.90 5.24
C PHE A 31 -7.83 -6.32 3.82
N ILE A 32 -8.78 -6.65 2.95
CA ILE A 32 -8.52 -7.00 1.55
C ILE A 32 -7.95 -5.79 0.79
N VAL A 33 -8.60 -4.64 0.88
CA VAL A 33 -8.18 -3.43 0.15
C VAL A 33 -6.82 -2.94 0.65
N GLY A 34 -6.58 -2.98 1.96
CA GLY A 34 -5.27 -2.68 2.54
C GLY A 34 -4.17 -3.62 2.02
N GLY A 35 -4.45 -4.92 1.92
CA GLY A 35 -3.53 -5.88 1.31
C GLY A 35 -3.20 -5.59 -0.15
N VAL A 36 -4.20 -5.17 -0.95
CA VAL A 36 -3.99 -4.77 -2.35
C VAL A 36 -3.07 -3.55 -2.44
N PHE A 37 -3.34 -2.49 -1.66
CA PHE A 37 -2.47 -1.31 -1.63
C PHE A 37 -1.04 -1.63 -1.17
N MET A 38 -0.88 -2.60 -0.26
CA MET A 38 0.43 -3.08 0.17
C MET A 38 1.19 -3.73 -0.99
N ALA A 39 0.56 -4.62 -1.75
CA ALA A 39 1.16 -5.22 -2.93
C ALA A 39 1.52 -4.17 -4.01
N SER A 40 0.61 -3.24 -4.28
CA SER A 40 0.84 -2.14 -5.24
C SER A 40 2.00 -1.23 -4.83
N THR A 41 2.18 -0.99 -3.52
CA THR A 41 3.34 -0.25 -2.99
C THR A 41 4.64 -0.94 -3.36
N VAL A 42 4.74 -2.25 -3.13
CA VAL A 42 5.95 -3.03 -3.43
C VAL A 42 6.27 -2.98 -4.92
N VAL A 43 5.27 -3.19 -5.78
CA VAL A 43 5.45 -3.10 -7.24
C VAL A 43 5.97 -1.72 -7.65
N ASN A 44 5.36 -0.64 -7.17
CA ASN A 44 5.79 0.72 -7.49
C ASN A 44 7.18 1.04 -6.94
N ALA A 45 7.54 0.55 -5.75
CA ALA A 45 8.86 0.73 -5.18
C ALA A 45 9.94 -0.01 -5.98
N VAL A 46 9.65 -1.24 -6.43
CA VAL A 46 10.58 -2.05 -7.25
C VAL A 46 10.79 -1.40 -8.62
N ILE A 47 9.72 -0.96 -9.28
CA ILE A 47 9.82 -0.20 -10.54
C ILE A 47 10.61 1.10 -10.29
N GLY A 48 10.35 1.75 -9.16
CA GLY A 48 11.03 2.97 -8.74
C GLY A 48 12.53 2.83 -8.49
N LEU A 49 12.97 1.63 -8.10
CA LEU A 49 14.38 1.28 -7.89
C LEU A 49 15.08 0.84 -9.18
N SER A 50 14.31 0.27 -10.11
CA SER A 50 14.83 -0.31 -11.36
C SER A 50 14.99 0.72 -12.48
N LEU A 51 14.50 1.95 -12.28
CA LEU A 51 14.51 3.08 -13.22
C LEU A 51 15.32 4.24 -12.64
#